data_AF-A0A5J6ZDS1-F1
#
_entry.id   AF-A0A5J6ZDS1-F1
#
_cell.length_a   1.000
_cell.length_b   1.000
_cell.length_c   1.000
_cell.angle_alpha   90.00
_cell.angle_beta   90.00
_cell.angle_gamma   90.00
#
_symmetry.space_group_name_H-M   'P 1'
#
loop_
_entity.id
_entity.type
_entity.pdbx_description
1 polymer ?
#
loop_
_entity_poly.entity_id
_entity_poly.type
_entity_poly.pdbx_seq_one_letter_code
_entity_poly.pdbx_strand_id
1 'polypeptide(L)' 'MKRNESGLDRIVRLVLAVVFFVVAFAIVGPSTIFGIICIVLGAVMLLTAAIGFCPLYRLVGINTCKVR' A
#
# COMPACT_ATOMS: atom_id res chain seq x y z
N MET A 1 -17.27 8.58 -1.11
CA MET A 1 -16.80 8.25 0.26
C MET A 1 -15.89 9.37 0.76
N LYS A 2 -16.03 9.84 2.01
CA LYS A 2 -15.15 10.87 2.60
C LYS A 2 -13.73 10.32 2.73
N ARG A 3 -12.74 10.98 2.13
CA ARG A 3 -11.33 10.56 2.12
C ARG A 3 -10.75 10.62 3.55
N ASN A 4 -10.16 9.52 4.04
CA ASN A 4 -9.68 9.37 5.44
C ASN A 4 -8.15 9.17 5.52
N GLU A 5 -7.45 9.29 4.39
CA GLU A 5 -5.99 9.18 4.31
C GLU A 5 -5.42 10.47 3.71
N SER A 6 -4.36 11.01 4.34
CA SER A 6 -3.56 12.09 3.75
C SER A 6 -2.94 11.66 2.42
N GLY A 7 -2.76 12.61 1.50
CA GLY A 7 -2.04 12.34 0.25
C GLY A 7 -0.63 11.79 0.49
N LEU A 8 -0.01 12.14 1.63
CA LEU A 8 1.31 11.65 2.03
C LEU A 8 1.31 10.14 2.34
N ASP A 9 0.34 9.65 3.12
CA ASP A 9 0.19 8.23 3.45
C ASP A 9 -0.03 7.37 2.19
N ARG A 10 -0.79 7.90 1.24
CA ARG A 10 -1.02 7.26 -0.06
C ARG A 10 0.27 7.17 -0.88
N ILE A 11 1.08 8.22 -0.88
CA ILE A 11 2.38 8.24 -1.58
C ILE A 11 3.34 7.25 -0.94
N VAL A 12 3.45 7.23 0.39
CA VAL A 12 4.32 6.28 1.11
C VAL A 12 3.93 4.82 0.81
N ARG A 13 2.63 4.49 0.85
CA ARG A 13 2.18 3.13 0.48
C ARG A 13 2.42 2.78 -0.99
N LEU A 14 2.25 3.74 -1.91
CA LEU A 14 2.58 3.54 -3.31
C LEU A 14 4.07 3.27 -3.52
N VAL A 15 4.93 4.05 -2.86
CA VAL A 15 6.38 3.86 -2.91
C VAL A 15 6.75 2.48 -2.38
N LEU A 16 6.20 2.07 -1.24
CA LEU A 16 6.44 0.73 -0.67
C LEU A 16 5.95 -0.39 -1.59
N ALA A 17 4.76 -0.24 -2.19
CA ALA A 17 4.25 -1.22 -3.16
C ALA A 17 5.19 -1.36 -4.37
N VAL A 18 5.68 -0.25 -4.92
CA VAL A 18 6.65 -0.25 -6.03
C VAL A 18 7.95 -0.95 -5.61
N VAL A 19 8.47 -0.66 -4.42
CA VAL A 19 9.68 -1.33 -3.90
C VAL A 19 9.47 -2.84 -3.80
N PHE A 20 8.34 -3.31 -3.27
CA PHE A 20 8.05 -4.75 -3.19
C PHE A 20 7.96 -5.41 -4.57
N PHE A 21 7.35 -4.74 -5.56
CA PHE A 21 7.32 -5.25 -6.93
C PHE A 21 8.72 -5.30 -7.55
N VAL A 22 9.54 -4.26 -7.37
CA VAL A 22 10.92 -4.25 -7.87
C VAL A 22 11.73 -5.38 -7.25
N VAL A 23 11.63 -5.58 -5.93
CA VAL A 23 12.32 -6.69 -5.25
C VAL A 23 11.85 -8.04 -5.81
N ALA A 24 10.54 -8.22 -5.98
CA ALA A 24 9.99 -9.48 -6.48
C ALA A 24 10.41 -9.81 -7.92
N PHE A 25 10.42 -8.82 -8.82
CA PHE A 25 10.69 -9.04 -10.24
C PHE A 25 12.16 -8.91 -10.62
N ALA A 26 12.91 -8.00 -9.98
CA ALA A 26 14.30 -7.69 -10.36
C ALA A 26 15.36 -8.37 -9.49
N ILE A 27 15.05 -8.73 -8.23
CA ILE A 27 16.04 -9.30 -7.29
C ILE A 27 15.80 -10.79 -7.06
N VAL A 28 14.56 -11.17 -6.74
CA VAL A 28 14.25 -12.53 -6.25
C VAL A 28 13.70 -13.42 -7.37
N GLY A 29 12.95 -12.84 -8.30
CA GLY A 29 12.29 -13.54 -9.40
C GLY A 29 10.85 -13.96 -9.06
N PRO A 30 9.89 -13.75 -9.97
CA PRO A 30 8.45 -13.86 -9.68
C PRO A 30 7.98 -15.31 -9.43
N SER A 31 8.77 -16.31 -9.79
CA SER A 31 8.48 -17.73 -9.63
C SER A 31 9.01 -18.33 -8.33
N THR A 32 9.77 -17.57 -7.53
CA THR A 32 10.22 -18.02 -6.20
C THR A 32 9.14 -17.78 -5.15
N ILE A 33 9.12 -18.62 -4.11
CA ILE A 33 8.17 -18.46 -2.98
C ILE A 33 8.25 -17.04 -2.40
N PHE A 34 9.45 -16.51 -2.22
CA PHE A 34 9.65 -15.17 -1.68
C PHE A 34 9.23 -14.06 -2.67
N GLY A 35 9.44 -14.25 -3.98
CA GLY A 35 8.93 -13.35 -5.02
C GLY A 35 7.40 -13.28 -5.03
N ILE A 36 6.71 -14.42 -4.90
CA ILE A 36 5.24 -14.49 -4.82
C ILE A 36 4.75 -13.74 -3.57
N ILE A 37 5.40 -13.92 -2.42
CA ILE A 37 5.06 -13.19 -1.18
C ILE A 37 5.19 -11.68 -1.38
N CYS A 38 6.30 -11.22 -1.97
CA CYS A 38 6.51 -9.80 -2.25
C CYS A 38 5.47 -9.25 -3.24
N ILE A 39 5.08 -10.01 -4.27
CA ILE A 39 4.02 -9.63 -5.22
C ILE A 39 2.68 -9.47 -4.51
N VAL A 40 2.30 -10.43 -3.66
CA VAL A 40 1.04 -10.38 -2.89
C VAL A 40 1.03 -9.17 -1.96
N LEU A 41 2.13 -8.95 -1.22
CA LEU A 41 2.25 -7.77 -0.33
C LEU A 41 2.18 -6.46 -1.11
N GLY A 42 2.91 -6.35 -2.23
CA GLY A 42 2.86 -5.18 -3.11
C GLY A 42 1.47 -4.92 -3.66
N ALA A 43 0.75 -5.95 -4.10
CA ALA A 43 -0.62 -5.84 -4.61
C ALA A 43 -1.61 -5.37 -3.53
N VAL A 44 -1.51 -5.90 -2.30
CA VAL A 44 -2.35 -5.48 -1.17
C VAL A 44 -2.07 -4.01 -0.79
N MET A 45 -0.79 -3.61 -0.73
CA MET A 45 -0.42 -2.22 -0.47
C MET A 45 -0.88 -1.26 -1.57
N LEU A 46 -0.84 -1.71 -2.83
CA LEU A 46 -1.31 -0.92 -3.97
C LEU A 46 -2.83 -0.77 -3.98
N LEU A 47 -3.58 -1.85 -3.71
CA LEU A 47 -5.04 -1.81 -3.59
C LEU A 47 -5.49 -0.90 -2.44
N THR A 48 -4.85 -1.01 -1.28
CA THR A 48 -5.15 -0.13 -0.14
C THR A 48 -4.83 1.34 -0.43
N ALA A 49 -3.75 1.63 -1.14
CA ALA A 49 -3.44 2.98 -1.61
C ALA A 49 -4.39 3.47 -2.72
N ALA A 50 -4.85 2.60 -3.62
CA ALA A 50 -5.74 2.94 -4.73
C ALA A 50 -7.13 3.36 -4.25
N ILE A 51 -7.67 2.63 -3.27
CA ILE A 51 -8.99 2.90 -2.69
C ILE A 51 -9.00 4.25 -1.95
N GLY A 52 -7.83 4.79 -1.55
CA GLY A 52 -7.71 6.11 -0.91
C GLY A 52 -8.52 6.25 0.38
N PHE A 53 -8.92 5.11 0.92
CA PHE A 53 -9.80 4.92 2.06
C PHE A 53 -9.38 3.60 2.69
N CYS A 54 -8.52 3.66 3.70
CA CYS A 54 -8.18 2.46 4.44
C CYS A 54 -9.30 2.17 5.45
N PRO A 55 -9.97 1.01 5.34
CA PRO A 55 -11.03 0.64 6.28
C PRO A 55 -10.48 0.48 7.70
N LEU A 56 -9.19 0.18 7.86
CA LEU A 56 -8.54 0.06 9.16
C LEU A 56 -8.47 1.40 9.91
N TYR A 57 -8.08 2.50 9.25
CA TYR A 57 -8.10 3.83 9.85
C TYR A 57 -9.51 4.27 10.24
N ARG A 58 -10.52 3.87 9.46
CA ARG A 58 -11.93 4.07 9.81
C ARG A 58 -12.37 3.23 11.02
N LEU A 59 -11.88 2.00 11.12
CA LEU A 59 -12.17 1.08 12.22
C LEU A 59 -11.52 1.53 13.54
N VAL A 60 -10.31 2.10 13.45
CA VAL A 60 -9.54 2.62 14.60
C VAL A 60 -9.90 4.10 14.90
N GLY A 61 -10.75 4.73 14.08
CA GLY A 61 -11.20 6.11 14.28
C GLY A 61 -10.12 7.18 14.07
N ILE A 62 -8.99 6.81 13.46
CA ILE A 62 -7.87 7.72 13.22
C ILE A 62 -8.03 8.34 11.83
N ASN A 63 -7.97 9.67 11.77
CA ASN A 63 -8.05 10.46 10.55
C ASN A 63 -6.69 11.14 10.35
N THR A 64 -5.88 10.67 9.39
CA THR A 64 -4.59 11.33 9.07
C THR A 64 -4.76 12.51 8.13
N CYS A 65 -5.99 12.74 7.63
CA CYS A 65 -6.37 14.00 7.01
C CYS A 65 -6.11 15.13 8.02
N LYS A 66 -4.99 15.83 7.82
CA LYS A 66 -4.68 17.08 8.50
C LYS A 66 -5.82 18.04 8.16
N VAL A 67 -6.74 18.19 9.10
CA VAL A 67 -7.77 19.22 9.07
C VAL A 67 -7.01 20.55 8.94
N ARG A 68 -7.17 21.21 7.81
CA ARG A 68 -7.28 22.66 7.84
C ARG A 68 -8.76 22.99 7.92
#